data_AF-A0A2V7KNP5-F1
#
_entry.id   AF-A0A2V7KNP5-F1
#
_cell.length_a   1.000
_cell.length_b   1.000
_cell.length_c   1.000
_cell.angle_alpha   90.00
_cell.angle_beta   90.00
_cell.angle_gamma   90.00
#
_symmetry.space_group_name_H-M   'P 1'
#
loop_
_entity.id
_entity.type
_entity.pdbx_description
1 polymer ?
#
loop_
_entity_poly.entity_id
_entity_poly.type
_entity_poly.pdbx_seq_one_letter_code
_entity_poly.pdbx_strand_id
1 'polypeptide(L)'
;MATPQHFAASFARTLDLFRDPGAKEEQKTQFRTLVGMLKVEGVTISAQDGKLVVNDTAVDGDTLLQRLEFHSVKEIAIPPDPPLGEMFELLRSLATQPGEEDIASRL
;
A
#
# COMPACT_ATOMS: atom_id res chain seq x y z
N MET A 1 18.79 1.13 -4.85
CA MET A 1 17.78 0.99 -3.78
C MET A 1 16.77 2.10 -3.91
N ALA A 2 15.48 1.81 -3.77
CA ALA A 2 14.48 2.84 -3.59
C ALA A 2 14.69 3.52 -2.24
N THR A 3 14.58 4.84 -2.15
CA THR A 3 14.58 5.51 -0.85
C THR A 3 13.25 5.21 -0.12
N PRO A 4 13.21 5.30 1.23
CA PRO A 4 11.96 5.17 1.99
C PRO A 4 10.82 6.06 1.43
N GLN A 5 11.16 7.31 1.08
CA GLN A 5 10.23 8.25 0.47
C GLN A 5 9.68 7.76 -0.88
N HIS A 6 10.55 7.21 -1.74
CA HIS A 6 10.14 6.68 -3.03
C HIS A 6 9.24 5.45 -2.89
N PHE A 7 9.55 4.58 -1.92
CA PHE A 7 8.73 3.43 -1.61
C PHE A 7 7.33 3.84 -1.13
N ALA A 8 7.24 4.78 -0.18
CA ALA A 8 5.96 5.30 0.31
C ALA A 8 5.09 5.87 -0.83
N ALA A 9 5.69 6.69 -1.71
CA ALA A 9 4.99 7.24 -2.87
C ALA A 9 4.53 6.16 -3.86
N SER A 10 5.38 5.15 -4.11
CA SER A 10 5.05 4.02 -4.97
C SER A 10 3.90 3.17 -4.38
N PHE A 11 3.91 2.94 -3.07
CA PHE A 11 2.86 2.21 -2.37
C PHE A 11 1.53 2.97 -2.44
N ALA A 12 1.52 4.26 -2.12
CA ALA A 12 0.32 5.11 -2.20
C ALA A 12 -0.28 5.11 -3.62
N ARG A 13 0.55 5.32 -4.65
CA ARG A 13 0.12 5.25 -6.05
C ARG A 13 -0.47 3.89 -6.41
N THR A 14 0.08 2.81 -5.87
CA THR A 14 -0.46 1.46 -6.08
C THR A 14 -1.85 1.34 -5.50
N LEU A 15 -2.07 1.84 -4.28
CA LEU A 15 -3.40 1.83 -3.67
C LEU A 15 -4.43 2.63 -4.49
N ASP A 16 -4.04 3.79 -5.03
CA ASP A 16 -4.93 4.59 -5.86
C ASP A 16 -5.33 3.87 -7.16
N LEU A 17 -4.38 3.21 -7.82
CA LEU A 17 -4.67 2.39 -9.01
C LEU A 17 -5.53 1.16 -8.70
N PHE A 18 -5.39 0.57 -7.51
CA PHE A 18 -6.24 -0.55 -7.10
C PHE A 18 -7.70 -0.13 -6.85
N ARG A 19 -7.97 1.17 -6.66
CA ARG A 19 -9.34 1.71 -6.57
C ARG A 19 -9.94 2.06 -7.93
N ASP A 20 -9.13 2.13 -8.99
CA ASP A 20 -9.61 2.43 -10.33
C ASP A 20 -9.83 1.12 -11.14
N PRO A 21 -11.08 0.66 -11.32
CA PRO A 21 -11.35 -0.55 -12.09
C PRO A 21 -11.00 -0.44 -13.58
N GLY A 22 -10.81 0.78 -14.11
CA GLY A 22 -10.42 1.05 -15.50
C GLY A 22 -8.91 0.95 -15.75
N ALA A 23 -8.07 1.06 -14.72
CA ALA A 23 -6.63 1.22 -14.86
C ALA A 23 -5.83 -0.10 -14.87
N LYS A 24 -6.37 -1.19 -15.42
CA LYS A 24 -5.79 -2.55 -15.29
C LYS A 24 -4.32 -2.68 -15.72
N GLU A 25 -3.93 -2.08 -16.86
CA GLU A 25 -2.56 -2.15 -17.35
C GLU A 25 -1.59 -1.31 -16.49
N GLU A 26 -2.06 -0.17 -15.99
CA GLU A 26 -1.31 0.69 -15.08
C GLU A 26 -1.15 0.03 -13.71
N GLN A 27 -2.21 -0.60 -13.18
CA GLN A 27 -2.19 -1.38 -11.95
C GLN A 27 -1.14 -2.50 -12.05
N LYS A 28 -1.14 -3.28 -13.13
CA LYS A 28 -0.17 -4.37 -13.36
C LYS A 28 1.26 -3.85 -13.45
N THR A 29 1.47 -2.73 -14.13
CA THR A 29 2.79 -2.09 -14.26
C THR A 29 3.27 -1.60 -12.89
N GLN A 30 2.42 -0.88 -12.16
CA GLN A 30 2.76 -0.32 -10.86
C GLN A 30 2.98 -1.42 -9.82
N PHE A 31 2.16 -2.48 -9.82
CA PHE A 31 2.34 -3.64 -8.94
C PHE A 31 3.71 -4.29 -9.14
N ARG A 32 4.13 -4.49 -10.40
CA ARG A 32 5.47 -5.02 -10.72
C ARG A 32 6.57 -4.08 -10.27
N THR A 33 6.39 -2.77 -10.44
CA THR A 33 7.34 -1.76 -9.95
C THR A 33 7.51 -1.84 -8.44
N LEU A 34 6.41 -1.89 -7.68
CA LEU A 34 6.44 -1.97 -6.21
C LEU A 34 7.11 -3.26 -5.73
N VAL A 35 6.72 -4.43 -6.27
CA VAL A 35 7.37 -5.71 -5.93
C VAL A 35 8.84 -5.72 -6.33
N GLY A 36 9.19 -5.09 -7.45
CA GLY A 36 10.58 -4.95 -7.89
C GLY A 36 11.46 -4.23 -6.88
N MET A 37 10.91 -3.31 -6.09
CA MET A 37 11.64 -2.62 -5.01
C MET A 37 11.97 -3.54 -3.83
N LEU A 38 11.19 -4.61 -3.63
CA LEU A 38 11.29 -5.54 -2.51
C LEU A 38 12.13 -6.78 -2.82
N LYS A 39 12.78 -6.85 -3.99
CA LYS A 39 13.50 -8.05 -4.44
C LYS A 39 14.68 -8.45 -3.56
N VAL A 40 15.27 -7.50 -2.84
CA VAL A 40 16.51 -7.71 -2.08
C VAL A 40 16.33 -7.35 -0.60
N GLU A 41 15.47 -6.39 -0.28
CA GLU A 41 15.24 -5.91 1.08
C GLU A 41 13.75 -5.79 1.35
N GLY A 42 13.35 -6.16 2.57
CA GLY A 42 11.98 -5.96 3.05
C GLY A 42 11.72 -4.51 3.44
N VAL A 43 10.45 -4.20 3.70
CA VAL A 43 10.04 -2.89 4.18
C VAL A 43 9.06 -3.02 5.33
N THR A 44 9.28 -2.23 6.38
CA THR A 44 8.31 -1.97 7.43
C THR A 44 7.71 -0.59 7.21
N ILE A 45 6.38 -0.51 7.11
CA ILE A 45 5.61 0.74 7.05
C ILE A 45 4.84 0.85 8.37
N SER A 46 4.94 1.97 9.08
CA SER A 46 4.18 2.18 10.32
C SER A 46 3.65 3.60 10.44
N ALA A 47 2.58 3.75 11.22
CA ALA A 47 2.04 5.03 11.66
C ALA A 47 2.49 5.29 13.10
N GLN A 48 3.37 6.27 13.30
CA GLN A 48 3.95 6.61 14.61
C GLN A 48 3.78 8.11 14.87
N ASP A 49 3.14 8.46 15.98
CA ASP A 49 2.93 9.86 16.41
C ASP A 49 2.37 10.78 15.30
N GLY A 50 1.42 10.26 14.49
CA GLY A 50 0.83 10.99 13.37
C GLY A 50 1.77 11.20 12.19
N LYS A 51 2.82 10.38 12.06
CA LYS A 51 3.76 10.38 10.93
C LYS A 51 3.86 9.00 10.31
N LEU A 52 4.07 8.97 9.00
CA LEU A 52 4.42 7.75 8.29
C LEU A 52 5.91 7.49 8.46
N VAL A 53 6.25 6.26 8.88
CA VAL A 53 7.62 5.79 9.04
C VAL A 53 7.83 4.58 8.16
N VAL A 54 8.89 4.60 7.35
CA VAL A 54 9.30 3.52 6.45
C VAL A 54 10.74 3.14 6.77
N ASN A 55 10.98 1.89 7.20
CA ASN A 55 12.29 1.41 7.66
C ASN A 55 12.97 2.42 8.61
N ASP A 56 12.28 2.77 9.70
CA ASP A 56 12.71 3.74 10.72
C ASP A 56 12.94 5.19 10.22
N THR A 57 12.56 5.50 8.98
CA THR A 57 12.69 6.83 8.39
C THR A 57 11.32 7.50 8.28
N ALA A 58 11.15 8.67 8.89
CA ALA A 58 9.96 9.49 8.70
C ALA A 58 9.91 10.03 7.25
N VAL A 59 8.76 9.92 6.61
CA VAL A 59 8.55 10.26 5.20
C VAL A 59 7.27 11.08 5.02
N ASP A 60 7.23 11.88 3.95
CA ASP A 60 6.01 12.56 3.54
C ASP A 60 5.06 11.53 2.91
N GLY A 61 3.87 11.35 3.49
CA GLY A 61 2.98 10.27 3.07
C GLY A 61 1.59 10.35 3.65
N ASP A 62 1.04 11.56 3.82
CA ASP A 62 -0.23 11.82 4.51
C ASP A 62 -1.38 10.93 4.01
N THR A 63 -1.51 10.74 2.69
CA THR A 63 -2.55 9.87 2.12
C THR A 63 -2.40 8.41 2.55
N LEU A 64 -1.17 7.90 2.63
CA LEU A 64 -0.89 6.54 3.07
C LEU A 64 -1.04 6.42 4.60
N LEU A 65 -0.59 7.40 5.36
CA LEU A 65 -0.80 7.48 6.81
C LEU A 65 -2.29 7.41 7.15
N GLN A 66 -3.10 8.30 6.56
CA GLN A 66 -4.55 8.31 6.74
C GLN A 66 -5.13 6.93 6.41
N ARG A 67 -4.66 6.28 5.35
CA ARG A 67 -5.14 4.94 4.99
C ARG A 67 -4.83 3.90 6.05
N LEU A 68 -3.62 3.88 6.60
CA LEU A 68 -3.27 2.97 7.68
C LEU A 68 -4.15 3.21 8.91
N GLU A 69 -4.35 4.47 9.29
CA GLU A 69 -5.21 4.87 10.41
C GLU A 69 -6.67 4.45 10.18
N PHE A 70 -7.22 4.66 8.98
CA PHE A 70 -8.57 4.25 8.61
C PHE A 70 -8.79 2.74 8.75
N HIS A 71 -7.78 1.93 8.41
CA HIS A 71 -7.83 0.47 8.57
C HIS A 71 -7.37 0.00 9.97
N SER A 72 -7.09 0.91 10.90
CA SER A 72 -6.51 0.61 12.22
C SER A 72 -5.22 -0.22 12.14
N VAL A 73 -4.46 -0.07 11.06
CA VAL A 73 -3.17 -0.73 10.82
C VAL A 73 -2.08 0.13 11.44
N LYS A 74 -1.41 -0.40 12.46
CA LYS A 74 -0.27 0.29 13.10
C LYS A 74 1.03 0.08 12.34
N GLU A 75 1.21 -1.11 11.79
CA GLU A 75 2.43 -1.54 11.11
C GLU A 75 2.11 -2.59 10.05
N ILE A 76 2.86 -2.54 8.95
CA ILE A 76 2.91 -3.56 7.91
C ILE A 76 4.39 -3.93 7.74
N ALA A 77 4.72 -5.20 7.98
CA ALA A 77 6.02 -5.76 7.68
C ALA A 77 5.94 -6.58 6.39
N ILE A 78 6.69 -6.17 5.37
CA ILE A 78 6.75 -6.85 4.07
C ILE A 78 8.15 -7.47 3.94
N PRO A 79 8.26 -8.81 3.84
CA PRO A 79 9.56 -9.46 3.70
C PRO A 79 10.19 -9.17 2.33
N PRO A 80 11.51 -9.37 2.19
CA PRO A 80 12.13 -9.39 0.87
C PRO A 80 11.55 -10.54 0.02
N ASP A 81 11.42 -10.30 -1.28
CA ASP A 81 10.81 -11.19 -2.28
C ASP A 81 9.45 -11.78 -1.82
N PRO A 82 8.47 -10.92 -1.49
CA PRO A 82 7.20 -11.38 -0.93
C PRO A 82 6.39 -12.16 -1.97
N PRO A 83 5.57 -13.14 -1.53
CA PRO A 83 4.65 -13.84 -2.42
C PRO A 83 3.70 -12.86 -3.11
N LEU A 84 3.62 -12.93 -4.45
CA LEU A 84 2.82 -11.98 -5.23
C LEU A 84 1.33 -11.98 -4.85
N GLY A 85 0.78 -13.16 -4.52
CA GLY A 85 -0.61 -13.30 -4.10
C GLY A 85 -0.88 -12.57 -2.79
N GLU A 86 0.00 -12.70 -1.80
CA GLU A 86 -0.12 -12.03 -0.52
C GLU A 86 0.03 -10.51 -0.67
N MET A 87 0.97 -10.05 -1.49
CA MET A 87 1.14 -8.64 -1.79
C MET A 87 -0.11 -8.05 -2.48
N PHE A 88 -0.70 -8.80 -3.42
CA PHE A 88 -1.91 -8.38 -4.11
C PHE A 88 -3.10 -8.27 -3.14
N GLU A 89 -3.33 -9.27 -2.30
CA GLU A 89 -4.43 -9.26 -1.33
C GLU A 89 -4.24 -8.17 -0.25
N LEU A 90 -3.01 -7.92 0.20
CA LEU A 90 -2.71 -6.78 1.08
C LEU A 90 -3.10 -5.45 0.43
N LEU A 91 -2.64 -5.19 -0.80
CA LEU A 91 -2.94 -3.96 -1.52
C LEU A 91 -4.43 -3.81 -1.78
N ARG A 92 -5.11 -4.91 -2.12
CA ARG A 92 -6.56 -4.93 -2.32
C ARG A 92 -7.30 -4.59 -1.03
N SER A 93 -6.96 -5.23 0.08
CA SER A 93 -7.56 -4.97 1.40
C SER A 93 -7.40 -3.50 1.83
N LEU A 94 -6.22 -2.92 1.61
CA LEU A 94 -5.93 -1.51 1.91
C LEU A 94 -6.54 -0.53 0.88
N ALA A 95 -6.87 -0.98 -0.32
CA ALA A 95 -7.51 -0.15 -1.33
C ALA A 95 -9.03 -0.04 -1.09
N THR A 96 -9.66 -1.14 -0.65
CA THR A 96 -11.10 -1.21 -0.34
C THR A 96 -11.48 -0.22 0.77
N GLN A 97 -12.58 0.52 0.61
CA GLN A 97 -13.13 1.34 1.69
C GLN A 97 -14.09 0.49 2.54
N PRO A 98 -13.95 0.47 3.88
CA PRO A 98 -15.00 -0.08 4.73
C PRO A 98 -16.28 0.77 4.56
N GLY A 99 -17.34 0.16 4.00
CA GLY A 99 -18.64 0.79 3.76
C GLY A 99 -19.15 0.76 2.31
N GLU A 100 -18.31 0.46 1.33
CA GLU A 100 -18.76 0.32 -0.08
C GLU A 100 -19.45 -1.02 -0.38
N GLU A 101 -19.30 -2.02 0.50
CA GLU A 101 -19.88 -3.36 0.31
C GLU A 101 -21.40 -3.44 0.65
N ASP A 102 -22.00 -2.45 1.33
CA ASP A 102 -23.37 -2.56 1.86
C ASP A 102 -24.49 -2.04 0.93
N ILE A 103 -24.17 -1.29 -0.13
CA ILE A 103 -25.20 -0.63 -0.97
C ILE A 103 -25.61 -1.49 -2.19
N ALA A 104 -24.72 -2.31 -2.74
CA ALA A 104 -25.01 -3.08 -3.95
C ALA A 104 -25.91 -4.32 -3.70
N SER A 105 -26.04 -4.79 -2.46
CA SER A 105 -26.82 -6.00 -2.11
C SER A 105 -28.26 -5.72 -1.66
N ARG A 106 -28.75 -4.48 -1.79
CA ARG A 106 -30.09 -4.05 -1.31
C ARG A 106 -31.05 -3.54 -2.40
N LEU A 107 -30.78 -3.79 -3.68
CA LEU A 107 -31.68 -3.44 -4.78
C LEU A 107 -32.31 -4.69 -5.41
#